data_AF-A0A2I0TBZ5-F1
#
_entry.id   AF-A0A2I0TBZ5-F1
#
_cell.length_a   1.000
_cell.length_b   1.000
_cell.length_c   1.000
_cell.angle_alpha   90.00
_cell.angle_beta   90.00
_cell.angle_gamma   90.00
#
_symmetry.space_group_name_H-M   'P 1'
#
loop_
_entity.id
_entity.type
_entity.pdbx_description
1 polymer ?
#
loop_
_entity_poly.entity_id
_entity_poly.type
_entity_poly.pdbx_seq_one_letter_code
_entity_poly.pdbx_strand_id
1 'polypeptide(L)'
;MFDVVARPLKLYNESLDASQREAVSFALAQRELAIVHGPPGTGKTTTLVEIILQAVQQGLKVLCCAPSNVAVDNLVERLAGHRARILRLGHPARLLEPIQQHSLDAVLAHSDNAQIVADIRKDIDQAFVRVPVMCPVAAAKGLSLSLMERLIEGYGEQVVRMLRVQYRMHQAIMQWASEELYGGRLAAHPSVAQRLLR
;
A
#
# COMPACT_ATOMS: atom_id res chain seq x y z
N MET A 1 17.77 20.98 -10.07
CA MET A 1 16.63 21.46 -10.87
C MET A 1 16.04 20.24 -11.56
N PHE A 2 15.05 19.58 -10.95
CA PHE A 2 14.39 18.43 -11.56
C PHE A 2 13.19 18.96 -12.35
N ASP A 3 13.46 19.35 -13.60
CA ASP A 3 12.41 19.66 -14.55
C ASP A 3 11.79 18.33 -15.00
N VAL A 4 10.74 17.91 -14.29
CA VAL A 4 9.90 16.80 -14.74
C VAL A 4 9.08 17.33 -15.90
N VAL A 5 9.63 17.26 -17.11
CA VAL A 5 8.84 17.41 -18.33
C VAL A 5 7.69 16.42 -18.21
N ALA A 6 6.48 16.94 -18.02
CA ALA A 6 5.25 16.18 -17.81
C ALA A 6 4.93 15.38 -19.08
N ARG A 7 5.59 14.24 -19.25
CA ARG A 7 5.17 13.23 -20.22
C ARG A 7 3.76 12.78 -19.82
N PRO A 8 2.83 12.63 -20.76
CA PRO A 8 1.51 12.10 -20.46
C PRO A 8 1.67 10.75 -19.75
N LEU A 9 1.10 10.63 -18.54
CA LEU A 9 1.16 9.42 -17.72
C LEU A 9 0.44 8.28 -18.46
N LYS A 10 1.22 7.35 -19.03
CA LYS A 10 0.68 6.12 -19.58
C LYS A 10 0.46 5.15 -18.44
N LEU A 11 -0.78 4.99 -18.01
CA LEU A 11 -1.15 4.11 -16.91
C LEU A 11 -0.89 2.64 -17.28
N TYR A 12 -0.38 1.86 -16.33
CA TYR A 12 -0.26 0.41 -16.45
C TYR A 12 -1.64 -0.26 -16.31
N ASN A 13 -2.47 0.26 -15.41
CA ASN A 13 -3.85 -0.16 -15.27
C ASN A 13 -4.82 0.85 -15.90
N GLU A 14 -5.37 0.48 -17.05
CA GLU A 14 -6.38 1.30 -17.75
C GLU A 14 -7.76 1.25 -17.08
N SER A 15 -8.00 0.33 -16.15
CA SER A 15 -9.28 0.17 -15.45
C SER A 15 -9.42 1.08 -14.22
N LEU A 16 -8.46 1.97 -13.95
CA LEU A 16 -8.54 2.89 -12.81
C LEU A 16 -9.68 3.88 -12.99
N ASP A 17 -10.46 4.09 -11.94
CA ASP A 17 -11.49 5.14 -11.94
C ASP A 17 -10.90 6.54 -11.79
N ALA A 18 -11.74 7.56 -11.98
CA ALA A 18 -11.31 8.96 -11.92
C ALA A 18 -10.64 9.34 -10.60
N SER A 19 -11.14 8.85 -9.45
CA SER A 19 -10.56 9.18 -8.14
C SER A 19 -9.19 8.52 -7.94
N GLN A 20 -9.00 7.32 -8.48
CA GLN A 20 -7.71 6.63 -8.46
C GLN A 20 -6.70 7.31 -9.40
N ARG A 21 -7.10 7.69 -10.61
CA ARG A 21 -6.24 8.42 -11.57
C ARG A 21 -5.81 9.79 -11.03
N GLU A 22 -6.74 10.49 -10.38
CA GLU A 22 -6.45 11.74 -9.69
C GLU A 22 -5.41 11.51 -8.58
N ALA A 23 -5.61 10.49 -7.73
CA ALA A 23 -4.68 10.17 -6.66
C ALA A 23 -3.27 9.79 -7.17
N VAL A 24 -3.18 9.06 -8.29
CA VAL A 24 -1.90 8.75 -8.95
C VAL A 24 -1.20 10.03 -9.42
N SER A 25 -1.92 10.86 -10.18
CA SER A 25 -1.36 12.10 -10.73
C SER A 25 -0.93 13.06 -9.62
N PHE A 26 -1.75 13.18 -8.58
CA PHE A 26 -1.45 13.98 -7.39
C PHE A 26 -0.21 13.47 -6.67
N ALA A 27 -0.12 12.16 -6.39
CA ALA A 27 1.02 11.60 -5.67
C ALA A 27 2.35 11.77 -6.41
N LEU A 28 2.34 11.67 -7.75
CA LEU A 28 3.54 11.85 -8.58
C LEU A 28 3.93 13.33 -8.73
N ALA A 29 2.99 14.26 -8.59
CA ALA A 29 3.24 15.70 -8.65
C ALA A 29 3.77 16.26 -7.31
N GLN A 30 3.49 15.58 -6.20
CA GLN A 30 3.94 16.02 -4.88
C GLN A 30 5.42 15.72 -4.66
N ARG A 31 6.16 16.72 -4.18
CA ARG A 31 7.59 16.60 -3.90
C ARG A 31 7.88 16.05 -2.51
N GLU A 32 7.09 16.45 -1.51
CA GLU A 32 7.42 16.21 -0.09
C GLU A 32 6.50 15.17 0.55
N LEU A 33 5.18 15.31 0.36
CA LEU A 33 4.20 14.45 1.00
C LEU A 33 2.94 14.32 0.14
N ALA A 34 2.52 13.07 -0.07
CA ALA A 34 1.22 12.74 -0.60
C ALA A 34 0.57 11.65 0.26
N ILE A 35 -0.71 11.82 0.58
CA ILE A 35 -1.51 10.88 1.34
C ILE A 35 -2.68 10.43 0.47
N VAL A 36 -2.69 9.15 0.12
CA VAL A 36 -3.85 8.52 -0.54
C VAL A 36 -4.74 7.91 0.54
N HIS A 37 -5.81 8.61 0.89
CA HIS A 37 -6.86 8.08 1.76
C HIS A 37 -7.80 7.19 0.94
N GLY A 38 -8.17 6.03 1.47
CA GLY A 38 -8.79 4.97 0.66
C GLY A 38 -9.66 4.10 1.53
N PRO A 39 -10.94 4.44 1.64
CA PRO A 39 -11.95 3.67 2.36
C PRO A 39 -12.02 2.20 1.92
N PRO A 40 -12.72 1.34 2.68
CA PRO A 40 -12.86 -0.08 2.37
C PRO A 40 -13.35 -0.32 0.94
N GLY A 41 -12.66 -1.21 0.21
CA GLY A 41 -13.06 -1.61 -1.13
C GLY A 41 -12.76 -0.60 -2.23
N THR A 42 -12.08 0.52 -1.96
CA THR A 42 -11.81 1.58 -2.96
C THR A 42 -10.58 1.34 -3.85
N GLY A 43 -9.90 0.20 -3.70
CA GLY A 43 -8.74 -0.13 -4.53
C GLY A 43 -7.45 0.60 -4.13
N LYS A 44 -7.26 0.93 -2.85
CA LYS A 44 -6.01 1.52 -2.31
C LYS A 44 -4.75 0.82 -2.80
N THR A 45 -4.66 -0.50 -2.64
CA THR A 45 -3.50 -1.27 -3.10
C THR A 45 -3.34 -1.20 -4.62
N THR A 46 -4.44 -1.19 -5.38
CA THR A 46 -4.40 -1.02 -6.84
C THR A 46 -3.81 0.33 -7.22
N THR A 47 -4.22 1.39 -6.52
CA THR A 47 -3.74 2.77 -6.73
C THR A 47 -2.25 2.90 -6.36
N LEU A 48 -1.84 2.32 -5.23
CA LEU A 48 -0.43 2.32 -4.80
C LEU A 48 0.47 1.58 -5.78
N VAL A 49 0.03 0.43 -6.29
CA VAL A 49 0.78 -0.32 -7.31
C VAL A 49 1.02 0.54 -8.54
N GLU A 50 0.01 1.25 -9.03
CA GLU A 50 0.18 2.18 -10.16
C GLU A 50 1.20 3.28 -9.84
N ILE A 51 1.11 3.93 -8.68
CA ILE A 51 2.06 4.97 -8.25
C ILE A 51 3.50 4.44 -8.26
N ILE A 52 3.71 3.24 -7.71
CA ILE A 52 5.03 2.59 -7.65
C ILE A 52 5.55 2.31 -9.06
N LEU A 53 4.72 1.75 -9.93
CA LEU A 53 5.11 1.44 -11.32
C LEU A 53 5.49 2.70 -12.09
N GLN A 54 4.72 3.78 -11.95
CA GLN A 54 5.03 5.08 -12.56
C GLN A 54 6.36 5.66 -12.04
N ALA A 55 6.60 5.64 -10.72
CA ALA A 55 7.84 6.12 -10.14
C ALA A 55 9.06 5.31 -10.63
N VAL A 56 8.94 3.97 -10.69
CA VAL A 56 9.98 3.08 -11.22
C VAL A 56 10.22 3.32 -12.70
N GLN A 57 9.16 3.56 -13.49
CA GLN A 57 9.27 3.89 -14.92
C GLN A 57 10.02 5.22 -15.15
N GLN A 58 9.92 6.16 -14.21
CA GLN A 58 10.69 7.41 -14.20
C GLN A 58 12.15 7.20 -13.72
N GLY A 59 12.56 5.97 -13.43
CA GLY A 59 13.90 5.63 -12.97
C GLY A 59 14.14 5.83 -11.48
N LEU A 60 13.09 6.11 -10.70
CA LEU A 60 13.20 6.28 -9.25
C LEU A 60 13.33 4.93 -8.54
N LYS A 61 14.08 4.92 -7.45
CA LYS A 61 14.13 3.77 -6.52
C LYS A 61 13.05 3.98 -5.46
N VAL A 62 12.22 2.97 -5.25
CA VAL A 62 11.07 3.05 -4.35
C VAL A 62 11.24 2.10 -3.18
N LEU A 63 11.17 2.63 -1.95
CA LEU A 63 11.07 1.84 -0.73
C LEU A 63 9.60 1.72 -0.33
N CYS A 64 9.07 0.50 -0.27
CA CYS A 64 7.71 0.24 0.15
C CYS A 64 7.70 -0.39 1.56
N CYS A 65 6.97 0.23 2.49
CA CYS A 65 6.82 -0.25 3.87
C CYS A 65 5.34 -0.44 4.21
N ALA A 66 5.04 -1.44 5.04
CA ALA A 66 3.69 -1.65 5.57
C ALA A 66 3.76 -2.18 7.02
N PRO A 67 2.72 -1.97 7.84
CA PRO A 67 2.74 -2.34 9.26
C PRO A 67 2.67 -3.86 9.52
N SER A 68 2.30 -4.66 8.51
CA SER A 68 2.22 -6.11 8.62
C SER A 68 2.83 -6.81 7.41
N ASN A 69 3.40 -7.99 7.64
CA ASN A 69 3.96 -8.81 6.55
C ASN A 69 2.91 -9.14 5.48
N VAL A 70 1.67 -9.46 5.89
CA VAL A 70 0.56 -9.71 4.95
C VAL A 70 0.29 -8.52 4.03
N ALA A 71 0.37 -7.29 4.54
CA ALA A 71 0.19 -6.10 3.72
C ALA A 71 1.33 -5.91 2.71
N VAL A 72 2.58 -6.21 3.11
CA VAL A 72 3.71 -6.18 2.17
C VAL A 72 3.58 -7.29 1.12
N ASP A 73 3.21 -8.50 1.52
CA ASP A 73 3.06 -9.65 0.63
C ASP A 73 2.00 -9.36 -0.45
N ASN A 74 0.87 -8.73 -0.08
CA ASN A 74 -0.15 -8.29 -1.04
C ASN A 74 0.39 -7.26 -2.07
N LEU A 75 1.34 -6.40 -1.68
CA LEU A 75 1.97 -5.46 -2.62
C LEU A 75 2.94 -6.19 -3.55
N VAL A 76 3.77 -7.09 -3.00
CA VAL A 76 4.73 -7.90 -3.76
C VAL A 76 4.01 -8.71 -4.82
N GLU A 77 2.93 -9.42 -4.46
CA GLU A 77 2.13 -10.23 -5.37
C GLU A 77 1.63 -9.42 -6.57
N ARG A 78 1.10 -8.22 -6.33
CA ARG A 78 0.59 -7.36 -7.41
C ARG A 78 1.70 -6.79 -8.28
N LEU A 79 2.80 -6.36 -7.68
CA LEU A 79 3.94 -5.80 -8.42
C LEU A 79 4.66 -6.87 -9.25
N ALA A 80 4.74 -8.11 -8.75
CA ALA A 80 5.32 -9.26 -9.46
C ALA A 80 4.59 -9.52 -10.80
N GLY A 81 3.26 -9.36 -10.83
CA GLY A 81 2.45 -9.47 -12.05
C GLY A 81 2.83 -8.48 -13.16
N HIS A 82 3.51 -7.38 -12.83
CA HIS A 82 3.98 -6.37 -13.78
C HIS A 82 5.47 -6.50 -14.12
N ARG A 83 6.12 -7.63 -13.75
CA ARG A 83 7.56 -7.89 -13.98
C ARG A 83 8.48 -6.78 -13.45
N ALA A 84 8.05 -6.07 -12.40
CA ALA A 84 8.91 -5.09 -11.75
C ALA A 84 10.07 -5.78 -11.02
N ARG A 85 11.25 -5.16 -11.02
CA ARG A 85 12.40 -5.65 -10.24
C ARG A 85 12.18 -5.32 -8.76
N ILE A 86 11.77 -6.32 -7.99
CA ILE A 86 11.39 -6.19 -6.58
C ILE A 86 12.29 -7.06 -5.72
N LEU A 87 12.66 -6.54 -4.55
CA LEU A 87 13.31 -7.29 -3.49
C LEU A 87 12.50 -7.12 -2.21
N ARG A 88 12.07 -8.24 -1.61
CA ARG A 88 11.31 -8.29 -0.37
C ARG A 88 12.25 -8.66 0.78
N LEU A 89 12.35 -7.75 1.75
CA LEU A 89 13.16 -7.95 2.95
C LEU A 89 12.33 -8.56 4.09
N GLY A 90 12.84 -9.63 4.72
CA GLY A 90 12.20 -10.32 5.84
C GLY A 90 11.38 -11.55 5.44
N HIS A 91 10.86 -12.26 6.44
CA HIS A 91 10.10 -13.49 6.25
C HIS A 91 8.69 -13.22 5.67
N PRO A 92 8.31 -13.85 4.55
CA PRO A 92 6.93 -13.82 4.06
C PRO A 92 5.97 -14.36 5.13
N ALA A 93 4.81 -13.72 5.30
CA ALA A 93 3.74 -14.29 6.11
C ALA A 93 2.95 -15.34 5.32
N ARG A 94 2.94 -15.24 3.99
CA ARG A 94 2.28 -16.18 3.09
C ARG A 94 3.30 -17.04 2.33
N LEU A 95 3.02 -18.34 2.24
CA LEU A 95 3.81 -19.32 1.50
C LEU A 95 3.43 -19.39 0.00
N LEU A 96 3.17 -18.24 -0.64
CA LEU A 96 2.89 -18.22 -2.07
C LEU A 96 4.21 -18.20 -2.85
N GLU A 97 4.39 -19.11 -3.80
CA GLU A 97 5.61 -19.25 -4.62
C GLU A 97 6.10 -17.93 -5.27
N PRO A 98 5.23 -17.08 -5.87
CA PRO A 98 5.68 -15.82 -6.46
C PRO A 98 6.30 -14.86 -5.45
N ILE A 99 5.82 -14.87 -4.19
CA ILE A 99 6.35 -13.99 -3.14
C ILE A 99 7.70 -14.51 -2.66
N GLN A 100 7.88 -15.83 -2.56
CA GLN A 100 9.14 -16.44 -2.13
C GLN A 100 10.29 -16.09 -3.07
N GLN A 101 10.08 -16.11 -4.39
CA GLN A 101 11.10 -15.77 -5.38
C GLN A 101 11.63 -14.33 -5.25
N HIS A 102 10.83 -13.42 -4.68
CA HIS A 102 11.23 -12.05 -4.45
C HIS A 102 11.84 -11.82 -3.06
N SER A 103 11.83 -12.81 -2.16
CA SER A 103 12.43 -12.68 -0.84
C SER A 103 13.96 -12.64 -0.91
N LEU A 104 14.58 -11.85 -0.04
CA LEU A 104 16.03 -11.77 0.06
C LEU A 104 16.68 -13.14 0.20
N ASP A 105 16.09 -14.02 1.03
CA ASP A 105 16.64 -15.34 1.29
C ASP A 105 16.60 -16.23 0.05
N ALA A 106 15.54 -16.18 -0.75
CA ALA A 106 15.50 -16.91 -2.02
C ALA A 106 16.52 -16.36 -3.02
N VAL A 107 16.64 -15.03 -3.13
CA VAL A 107 17.63 -14.40 -4.01
C VAL A 107 19.06 -14.76 -3.59
N LEU A 108 19.35 -14.82 -2.30
CA LEU A 108 20.66 -15.19 -1.76
C LEU A 108 20.91 -16.70 -1.80
N ALA A 109 19.88 -17.54 -1.69
CA ALA A 109 19.99 -18.99 -1.85
C ALA A 109 20.41 -19.38 -3.28
N HIS A 110 20.17 -18.50 -4.26
CA HIS A 110 20.65 -18.64 -5.63
C HIS A 110 22.02 -17.97 -5.87
N SER A 111 22.72 -17.55 -4.80
CA SER A 111 24.04 -16.92 -4.88
C SER A 111 25.11 -17.75 -4.14
N ASP A 112 26.37 -17.56 -4.50
CA ASP A 112 27.53 -18.30 -3.96
C ASP A 112 27.73 -18.12 -2.43
N ASN A 113 26.98 -17.21 -1.78
CA ASN A 113 27.09 -16.87 -0.36
C ASN A 113 25.94 -17.42 0.51
N ALA A 114 25.14 -18.35 -0.01
CA ALA A 114 23.93 -18.85 0.66
C ALA A 114 24.16 -19.39 2.10
N GLN A 115 25.30 -20.05 2.34
CA GLN A 115 25.61 -20.63 3.67
C GLN A 115 25.82 -19.56 4.74
N ILE A 116 26.55 -18.47 4.42
CA ILE A 116 26.84 -17.39 5.37
C ILE A 116 25.53 -16.71 5.84
N VAL A 117 24.58 -16.54 4.93
CA VAL A 117 23.30 -15.89 5.19
C VAL A 117 22.41 -16.76 6.08
N ALA A 118 22.40 -18.08 5.87
CA ALA A 118 21.64 -19.02 6.67
C ALA A 118 22.07 -19.01 8.14
N ASP A 119 23.39 -18.97 8.39
CA ASP A 119 23.95 -18.93 9.74
C ASP A 119 23.59 -17.63 10.47
N ILE A 120 23.78 -16.46 9.83
CA ILE A 120 23.42 -15.15 10.41
C ILE A 120 21.93 -15.08 10.77
N ARG A 121 21.06 -15.64 9.92
CA ARG A 121 19.61 -15.62 10.15
C ARG A 121 19.20 -16.45 11.36
N LYS A 122 19.83 -17.61 11.54
CA LYS A 122 19.62 -18.49 12.69
C LYS A 122 19.97 -17.78 14.00
N ASP A 123 21.03 -16.98 14.01
CA ASP A 123 21.44 -16.18 15.17
C ASP A 123 20.46 -15.03 15.45
N ILE A 124 19.97 -14.36 14.41
CA ILE A 124 18.98 -13.27 14.53
C ILE A 124 17.64 -13.81 15.09
N ASP A 125 17.14 -14.93 14.57
CA ASP A 125 15.87 -15.50 15.02
C ASP A 125 15.93 -15.97 16.48
N GLN A 126 17.11 -16.36 16.97
CA GLN A 126 17.33 -16.68 18.39
C GLN A 126 17.37 -15.44 19.30
N ALA A 127 17.63 -14.25 18.74
CA ALA A 127 17.74 -13.00 19.48
C ALA A 127 16.44 -12.17 19.56
N PHE A 128 15.42 -12.47 18.76
CA PHE A 128 14.18 -11.67 18.69
C PHE A 128 12.99 -12.31 19.42
N VAL A 129 12.74 -11.87 20.66
CA VAL A 129 11.43 -12.00 21.34
C VAL A 129 10.67 -10.68 21.19
N ARG A 130 9.56 -10.69 20.44
CA ARG A 130 8.77 -9.49 20.15
C ARG A 130 7.72 -9.27 21.25
N VAL A 131 7.89 -8.24 22.08
CA VAL A 131 6.86 -7.79 23.03
C VAL A 131 5.99 -6.73 22.33
N PRO A 132 4.66 -6.89 22.24
CA PRO A 132 3.80 -5.79 21.83
C PRO A 132 3.80 -4.71 22.91
N VAL A 133 3.90 -3.44 22.51
CA VAL A 133 3.75 -2.31 23.43
C VAL A 133 2.28 -2.22 23.85
N MET A 134 1.94 -2.90 24.95
CA MET A 134 0.64 -2.87 25.61
C MET A 134 0.67 -1.89 26.80
N CYS A 135 1.04 -0.62 26.56
CA CYS A 135 1.01 0.41 27.61
C CYS A 135 -0.20 1.34 27.42
N PRO A 136 -1.26 1.20 28.23
CA PRO A 136 -2.45 2.06 28.13
C PRO A 136 -2.14 3.55 28.35
N VAL A 137 -1.16 3.84 29.22
CA VAL A 137 -0.72 5.22 29.52
C VAL A 137 -0.05 5.85 28.30
N ALA A 138 0.71 5.08 27.51
CA ALA A 138 1.31 5.58 26.27
C ALA A 138 0.24 5.84 25.19
N ALA A 139 -0.73 4.93 25.05
CA ALA A 139 -1.86 5.10 24.12
C ALA A 139 -2.67 6.37 24.42
N ALA A 140 -3.01 6.61 25.70
CA ALA A 140 -3.75 7.80 26.13
C ALA A 140 -2.97 9.12 25.91
N LYS A 141 -1.63 9.06 25.85
CA LYS A 141 -0.77 10.22 25.57
C LYS A 141 -0.53 10.47 24.06
N GLY A 142 -1.34 9.85 23.19
CA GLY A 142 -1.34 10.14 21.75
C GLY A 142 -0.56 9.17 20.88
N LEU A 143 -0.03 8.06 21.43
CA LEU A 143 0.56 6.99 20.60
C LEU A 143 -0.48 6.20 19.79
N SER A 144 -1.77 6.33 20.11
CA SER A 144 -2.87 5.74 19.35
C SER A 144 -3.15 6.44 18.03
N LEU A 145 -2.80 7.73 17.92
CA LEU A 145 -3.01 8.53 16.72
C LEU A 145 -1.86 8.29 15.75
N SER A 146 -2.19 7.69 14.61
CA SER A 146 -1.21 7.41 13.56
C SER A 146 -0.66 8.71 12.97
N LEU A 147 0.54 8.65 12.39
CA LEU A 147 1.08 9.76 11.61
C LEU A 147 0.11 10.21 10.51
N MET A 148 -0.58 9.26 9.88
CA MET A 148 -1.53 9.54 8.80
C MET A 148 -2.72 10.36 9.29
N GLU A 149 -3.36 9.97 10.39
CA GLU A 149 -4.51 10.69 10.96
C GLU A 149 -4.12 12.13 11.32
N ARG A 150 -2.98 12.33 12.01
CA ARG A 150 -2.48 13.66 12.36
C ARG A 150 -2.25 14.56 11.13
N LEU A 151 -1.70 14.00 10.06
CA LEU A 151 -1.42 14.76 8.83
C LEU A 151 -2.70 15.08 8.05
N ILE A 152 -3.69 14.18 8.05
CA ILE A 152 -5.00 14.43 7.45
C ILE A 152 -5.69 15.59 8.17
N GLU A 153 -5.70 15.60 9.49
CA GLU A 153 -6.29 16.68 10.30
C GLU A 153 -5.55 18.01 10.12
N GLY A 154 -4.21 17.99 10.07
CA GLY A 154 -3.39 19.19 10.01
C GLY A 154 -3.31 19.88 8.63
N TYR A 155 -3.27 19.09 7.55
CA TYR A 155 -2.99 19.62 6.20
C TYR A 155 -4.14 19.41 5.20
N GLY A 156 -5.09 18.52 5.50
CA GLY A 156 -6.29 18.31 4.70
C GLY A 156 -6.02 18.08 3.21
N GLU A 157 -6.84 18.70 2.35
CA GLU A 157 -6.83 18.49 0.90
C GLU A 157 -5.54 18.98 0.20
N GLN A 158 -4.63 19.67 0.90
CA GLN A 158 -3.35 20.08 0.31
C GLN A 158 -2.44 18.87 0.07
N VAL A 159 -2.47 17.88 0.98
CA VAL A 159 -1.63 16.68 0.92
C VAL A 159 -2.44 15.40 0.77
N VAL A 160 -3.76 15.45 0.93
CA VAL A 160 -4.64 14.28 0.93
C VAL A 160 -5.48 14.18 -0.35
N ARG A 161 -5.52 12.98 -0.94
CA ARG A 161 -6.53 12.60 -1.94
C ARG A 161 -7.29 11.36 -1.50
N MET A 162 -8.61 11.46 -1.50
CA MET A 162 -9.52 10.38 -1.09
C MET A 162 -10.07 9.65 -2.31
N LEU A 163 -9.96 8.32 -2.29
CA LEU A 163 -10.63 7.45 -3.26
C LEU A 163 -12.13 7.37 -2.95
N ARG A 164 -12.96 7.47 -3.99
CA ARG A 164 -14.40 7.73 -3.83
C ARG A 164 -15.30 6.59 -4.30
N VAL A 165 -14.81 5.67 -5.12
CA VAL A 165 -15.61 4.55 -5.64
C VAL A 165 -15.18 3.25 -4.95
N GLN A 166 -16.12 2.51 -4.37
CA GLN A 166 -15.87 1.22 -3.74
C GLN A 166 -16.46 0.04 -4.53
N TYR A 167 -15.75 -1.08 -4.53
CA TYR A 167 -15.99 -2.27 -5.36
C TYR A 167 -16.23 -3.54 -4.53
N ARG A 168 -16.74 -3.42 -3.30
CA ARG A 168 -16.92 -4.56 -2.39
C ARG A 168 -18.35 -4.66 -1.84
N MET A 169 -18.85 -3.60 -1.22
CA MET A 169 -20.07 -3.59 -0.43
C MET A 169 -21.30 -3.30 -1.29
N HIS A 170 -22.44 -3.88 -0.91
CA HIS A 170 -23.76 -3.45 -1.40
C HIS A 170 -24.00 -1.98 -1.02
N GLN A 171 -24.78 -1.24 -1.83
CA GLN A 171 -25.00 0.20 -1.62
C GLN A 171 -25.56 0.51 -0.23
N ALA A 172 -26.55 -0.25 0.25
CA ALA A 172 -27.13 -0.05 1.58
C ALA A 172 -26.10 -0.16 2.73
N ILE A 173 -25.14 -1.09 2.63
CA ILE A 173 -24.07 -1.26 3.64
C ILE A 173 -23.07 -0.10 3.53
N MET A 174 -22.72 0.25 2.30
CA MET A 174 -21.77 1.33 2.00
C MET A 174 -22.30 2.67 2.48
N GLN A 175 -23.61 2.93 2.33
CA GLN A 175 -24.21 4.22 2.62
C GLN A 175 -24.06 4.61 4.10
N TRP A 176 -24.36 3.70 5.02
CA TRP A 176 -24.14 3.95 6.45
C TRP A 176 -22.66 4.27 6.74
N ALA A 177 -21.72 3.47 6.23
CA ALA A 177 -20.30 3.72 6.44
C ALA A 177 -19.84 5.05 5.80
N SER A 178 -20.43 5.42 4.66
CA SER A 178 -20.14 6.67 3.95
C SER A 178 -20.52 7.87 4.80
N GLU A 179 -21.74 7.89 5.32
CA GLU A 179 -22.30 8.99 6.10
C GLU A 179 -21.56 9.16 7.43
N GLU A 180 -21.36 8.06 8.18
CA GLU A 180 -20.78 8.11 9.52
C GLU A 180 -19.26 8.35 9.55
N LEU A 181 -18.52 7.79 8.58
CA LEU A 181 -17.05 7.73 8.66
C LEU A 181 -16.33 8.51 7.56
N TYR A 182 -17.04 8.82 6.47
CA TYR A 182 -16.44 9.34 5.23
C TYR A 182 -17.15 10.59 4.68
N GLY A 183 -17.99 11.23 5.49
CA GLY A 183 -18.67 12.48 5.16
C GLY A 183 -19.58 12.40 3.93
N GLY A 184 -20.18 11.23 3.68
CA GLY A 184 -21.06 10.99 2.54
C GLY A 184 -20.36 10.91 1.18
N ARG A 185 -19.02 10.87 1.14
CA ARG A 185 -18.23 10.98 -0.11
C ARG A 185 -18.01 9.65 -0.84
N LEU A 186 -18.42 8.52 -0.26
CA LEU A 186 -18.22 7.19 -0.83
C LEU A 186 -19.39 6.79 -1.73
N ALA A 187 -19.08 6.20 -2.89
CA ALA A 187 -20.05 5.70 -3.86
C ALA A 187 -19.80 4.21 -4.18
N ALA A 188 -20.87 3.43 -4.36
CA ALA A 188 -20.77 2.04 -4.77
C ALA A 188 -20.65 1.92 -6.29
N HIS A 189 -19.67 1.14 -6.76
CA HIS A 189 -19.58 0.81 -8.17
C HIS A 189 -20.80 -0.02 -8.62
N PRO A 190 -21.33 0.17 -9.85
CA PRO A 190 -22.51 -0.56 -10.33
C PRO A 190 -22.40 -2.09 -10.23
N SER A 191 -21.18 -2.65 -10.36
CA SER A 191 -20.95 -4.09 -10.23
C SER A 191 -21.20 -4.67 -8.84
N VAL A 192 -21.27 -3.83 -7.80
CA VAL A 192 -21.50 -4.26 -6.41
C VAL A 192 -22.72 -3.61 -5.77
N ALA A 193 -23.21 -2.50 -6.33
CA ALA A 193 -24.29 -1.70 -5.74
C ALA A 193 -25.53 -2.53 -5.38
N GLN A 194 -25.88 -3.51 -6.21
CA GLN A 194 -27.06 -4.38 -6.07
C GLN A 194 -26.70 -5.85 -5.75
N ARG A 195 -25.45 -6.13 -5.37
CA ARG A 195 -25.00 -7.50 -5.11
C ARG A 195 -25.52 -8.02 -3.75
N LEU A 196 -26.38 -9.02 -3.79
CA LEU A 196 -26.83 -9.76 -2.61
C LEU A 196 -25.93 -11.00 -2.35
N LEU A 197 -25.87 -11.44 -1.10
CA LEU A 197 -25.23 -12.71 -0.75
C LEU A 197 -26.06 -13.83 -1.38
N ARG A 198 -25.40 -14.76 -2.07
CA ARG A 198 -26.00 -16.01 -2.52
C ARG A 198 -25.97 -17.02 -1.39
#